data_AF-A0A7G7MFL1-F1
#
_entry.id   AF-A0A7G7MFL1-F1
#
_cell.length_a   1.000
_cell.length_b   1.000
_cell.length_c   1.000
_cell.angle_alpha   90.00
_cell.angle_beta   90.00
_cell.angle_gamma   90.00
#
_symmetry.space_group_name_H-M   'P 1'
#
loop_
_entity.id
_entity.type
_entity.pdbx_description
1 polymer ?
#
loop_
_entity_poly.entity_id
_entity_poly.type
_entity_poly.pdbx_seq_one_letter_code
_entity_poly.pdbx_strand_id
1 'polypeptide(L)'
;MPGLDALAHTTPWRLRHPGEKALLALGLVGAAVALPPWPGAPIVGAVALAILLGPLRLRPGQVLRAVRAPMAFVVVGSVPLLVAVGGDPLVRWAPEGLGQAAALAGRGTAALLCLILFAASTPLADALPRLERLGVPAAVTEVAALVYRLLFLLLETACTVREAQAGRLGFRSWRTTYRCVASQAAAIFVGSFDRARRLEQGLALRGYTGSLRVQVQERPLSVPFVVASAALVAAVVATTLVLA
;
A
#
# COMPACT_ATOMS: atom_id res chain seq x y z
N MET A 1 16.32 0.32 5.42
CA MET A 1 15.34 -0.55 6.11
C MET A 1 14.39 -1.12 5.07
N PRO A 2 13.90 -2.36 5.23
CA PRO A 2 13.04 -2.97 4.24
C PRO A 2 11.73 -2.16 4.11
N GLY A 3 11.36 -1.80 2.87
CA GLY A 3 10.05 -1.21 2.58
C GLY A 3 8.91 -2.19 2.85
N LEU A 4 7.66 -1.74 2.73
CA LEU A 4 6.47 -2.59 2.90
C LEU A 4 6.54 -3.88 2.08
N ASP A 5 7.08 -3.80 0.87
CA ASP A 5 7.28 -4.94 -0.02
C ASP A 5 8.13 -6.05 0.61
N ALA A 6 9.25 -5.69 1.24
CA ALA A 6 10.11 -6.65 1.91
C ALA A 6 9.47 -7.23 3.19
N LEU A 7 8.55 -6.52 3.85
CA LEU A 7 7.74 -7.11 4.92
C LEU A 7 6.84 -8.22 4.37
N ALA A 8 6.19 -7.99 3.21
CA ALA A 8 5.35 -8.99 2.56
C ALA A 8 6.09 -10.30 2.24
N HIS A 9 7.39 -10.22 1.96
CA HIS A 9 8.25 -11.37 1.73
C HIS A 9 8.74 -12.09 2.99
N THR A 10 8.61 -11.50 4.18
CA THR A 10 9.17 -12.06 5.43
C THR A 10 8.11 -12.52 6.43
N THR A 11 6.84 -12.20 6.18
CA THR A 11 5.76 -12.54 7.13
C THR A 11 5.36 -14.02 7.04
N PRO A 12 4.79 -14.60 8.12
CA PRO A 12 4.32 -15.99 8.13
C PRO A 12 3.25 -16.25 7.06
N TRP A 13 2.55 -15.21 6.63
CA TRP A 13 1.48 -15.32 5.64
C TRP A 13 2.00 -15.36 4.21
N ARG A 14 3.29 -15.14 3.94
CA ARG A 14 3.87 -15.11 2.58
C ARG A 14 3.31 -16.20 1.66
N LEU A 15 3.31 -17.45 2.11
CA LEU A 15 2.93 -18.62 1.31
C LEU A 15 1.42 -18.87 1.21
N ARG A 16 0.57 -18.12 1.94
CA ARG A 16 -0.89 -18.24 1.82
C ARG A 16 -1.38 -17.65 0.51
N HIS A 17 -2.54 -18.12 0.04
CA HIS A 17 -3.14 -17.67 -1.19
C HIS A 17 -3.47 -16.15 -1.12
N PRO A 18 -3.06 -15.33 -2.10
CA PRO A 18 -3.32 -13.89 -2.08
C PRO A 18 -4.82 -13.52 -1.99
N GLY A 19 -5.69 -14.32 -2.62
CA GLY A 19 -7.14 -14.08 -2.60
C GLY A 19 -7.76 -14.20 -1.19
N GLU A 20 -7.23 -15.06 -0.34
CA GLU A 20 -7.68 -15.19 1.05
C GLU A 20 -7.36 -13.93 1.86
N LYS A 21 -6.15 -13.41 1.69
CA LYS A 21 -5.69 -12.19 2.35
C LYS A 21 -6.43 -10.98 1.82
N ALA A 22 -6.72 -10.96 0.52
CA ALA A 22 -7.52 -9.92 -0.13
C ALA A 22 -8.94 -9.91 0.44
N LEU A 23 -9.59 -11.06 0.58
CA LEU A 23 -10.92 -11.17 1.19
C LEU A 23 -10.94 -10.55 2.60
N LEU A 24 -9.98 -10.92 3.45
CA LEU A 24 -9.87 -10.38 4.81
C LEU A 24 -9.61 -8.87 4.79
N ALA A 25 -8.56 -8.43 4.10
CA ALA A 25 -8.11 -7.04 4.16
C ALA A 25 -9.07 -6.08 3.44
N LEU A 26 -9.54 -6.43 2.24
CA LEU A 26 -10.52 -5.62 1.51
C LEU A 26 -11.90 -5.68 2.14
N GLY A 27 -12.28 -6.82 2.74
CA GLY A 27 -13.50 -6.93 3.54
C GLY A 27 -13.48 -5.97 4.74
N LEU A 28 -12.35 -5.89 5.46
CA LEU A 28 -12.18 -4.93 6.56
C LEU A 28 -12.12 -3.48 6.06
N VAL A 29 -11.51 -3.19 4.90
CA VAL A 29 -11.59 -1.86 4.27
C VAL A 29 -13.05 -1.50 3.97
N GLY A 30 -13.81 -2.41 3.36
CA GLY A 30 -15.23 -2.23 3.07
C GLY A 30 -16.03 -1.95 4.34
N ALA A 31 -15.78 -2.71 5.42
CA ALA A 31 -16.38 -2.48 6.73
C ALA A 31 -16.02 -1.09 7.30
N ALA A 32 -14.74 -0.68 7.27
CA ALA A 32 -14.32 0.63 7.76
C ALA A 32 -15.03 1.79 7.02
N VAL A 33 -15.23 1.66 5.71
CA VAL A 33 -15.83 2.71 4.88
C VAL A 33 -17.35 2.74 5.02
N ALA A 34 -18.01 1.58 4.99
CA ALA A 34 -19.46 1.47 4.96
C ALA A 34 -20.13 1.64 6.33
N LEU A 35 -19.45 1.28 7.42
CA LEU A 35 -20.03 1.33 8.76
C LEU A 35 -20.00 2.75 9.37
N PRO A 36 -20.88 3.02 10.36
CA PRO A 36 -20.81 4.23 11.17
C PRO A 36 -19.40 4.42 11.79
N PRO A 37 -18.85 5.65 11.79
CA PRO A 37 -17.51 5.91 12.33
C PRO A 37 -17.38 5.50 13.81
N TRP A 38 -18.42 5.78 14.60
CA TRP A 38 -18.57 5.29 15.96
C TRP A 38 -19.70 4.26 15.97
N PRO A 39 -19.48 3.03 16.47
CA PRO A 39 -18.23 2.44 16.99
C PRO A 39 -17.38 1.70 15.94
N GLY A 40 -17.72 1.75 14.65
CA GLY A 40 -17.10 0.90 13.63
C GLY A 40 -15.61 1.14 13.38
N ALA A 41 -15.17 2.40 13.33
CA ALA A 41 -13.77 2.73 13.06
C ALA A 41 -12.80 2.19 14.15
N PRO A 42 -13.04 2.38 15.46
CA PRO A 42 -12.16 1.80 16.47
C PRO A 42 -12.18 0.27 16.48
N ILE A 43 -13.33 -0.37 16.23
CA ILE A 43 -13.42 -1.85 16.15
C ILE A 43 -12.58 -2.37 14.98
N VAL A 44 -12.80 -1.85 13.77
CA VAL A 44 -12.05 -2.28 12.57
C VAL A 44 -10.56 -1.99 12.73
N GLY A 45 -10.21 -0.80 13.23
CA GLY A 45 -8.82 -0.41 13.50
C GLY A 45 -8.13 -1.34 14.51
N ALA A 46 -8.81 -1.69 15.60
CA ALA A 46 -8.30 -2.62 16.62
C ALA A 46 -8.10 -4.04 16.05
N VAL A 47 -9.05 -4.54 15.25
CA VAL A 47 -8.94 -5.84 14.59
C VAL A 47 -7.77 -5.85 13.60
N ALA A 48 -7.64 -4.84 12.75
CA ALA A 48 -6.53 -4.73 11.80
C ALA A 48 -5.18 -4.67 12.53
N LEU A 49 -5.09 -3.89 13.60
CA LEU A 49 -3.88 -3.78 14.42
C LEU A 49 -3.53 -5.10 15.12
N ALA A 50 -4.53 -5.81 15.66
CA ALA A 50 -4.35 -7.12 16.27
C ALA A 50 -3.82 -8.15 15.25
N ILE A 51 -4.32 -8.13 14.01
CA ILE A 51 -3.84 -9.02 12.94
C ILE A 51 -2.38 -8.68 12.57
N LEU A 52 -2.06 -7.39 12.43
CA LEU A 52 -0.71 -6.93 12.09
C LEU A 52 0.33 -7.36 13.15
N LEU A 53 0.02 -7.20 14.43
CA LEU A 53 0.94 -7.50 15.53
C LEU A 53 0.97 -8.99 15.91
N GLY A 54 -0.16 -9.69 15.79
CA GLY A 54 -0.29 -11.11 16.17
C GLY A 54 0.04 -12.06 15.01
N PRO A 55 -0.96 -12.49 14.21
CA PRO A 55 -0.77 -13.43 13.10
C PRO A 55 0.33 -13.05 12.10
N LEU A 56 0.45 -11.76 11.77
CA LEU A 56 1.46 -11.26 10.82
C LEU A 56 2.84 -11.02 11.46
N ARG A 57 2.90 -11.01 12.81
CA ARG A 57 4.10 -10.88 13.64
C ARG A 57 4.95 -9.65 13.29
N LEU A 58 4.33 -8.55 12.89
CA LEU A 58 5.06 -7.31 12.67
C LEU A 58 5.47 -6.69 14.01
N ARG A 59 6.69 -6.18 14.07
CA ARG A 59 7.16 -5.42 15.23
C ARG A 59 6.38 -4.10 15.31
N PRO A 60 6.00 -3.60 16.50
CA PRO A 60 5.28 -2.33 16.64
C PRO A 60 5.97 -1.15 15.93
N GLY A 61 7.31 -1.10 15.96
CA GLY A 61 8.08 -0.08 15.26
C GLY A 61 7.99 -0.15 13.72
N GLN A 62 7.69 -1.32 13.14
CA GLN A 62 7.43 -1.44 11.70
C GLN A 62 6.05 -0.88 11.35
N VAL A 63 5.03 -1.19 12.15
CA VAL A 63 3.66 -0.68 11.97
C VAL A 63 3.65 0.85 12.12
N LEU A 64 4.24 1.39 13.19
CA LEU A 64 4.30 2.83 13.41
C LEU A 64 5.00 3.56 12.26
N ARG A 65 6.09 2.99 11.72
CA ARG A 65 6.79 3.58 10.57
C ARG A 65 5.99 3.55 9.27
N ALA A 66 5.15 2.53 9.07
CA ALA A 66 4.27 2.44 7.91
C ALA A 66 3.11 3.44 8.02
N VAL A 67 2.57 3.62 9.23
CA VAL A 67 1.41 4.46 9.51
C VAL A 67 1.77 5.96 9.62
N ARG A 68 2.97 6.32 10.10
CA ARG A 68 3.33 7.73 10.41
C ARG A 68 3.16 8.72 9.25
N ALA A 69 3.51 8.33 8.03
CA ALA A 69 3.49 9.25 6.89
C ALA A 69 2.05 9.51 6.41
N PRO A 70 1.21 8.48 6.20
CA PRO A 70 -0.21 8.72 5.91
C PRO A 70 -0.99 9.37 7.07
N MET A 71 -0.61 9.13 8.33
CA MET A 71 -1.26 9.80 9.47
C MET A 71 -1.13 11.31 9.43
N ALA A 72 0.02 11.83 9.01
CA ALA A 72 0.19 13.28 8.83
C ALA A 72 -0.84 13.83 7.84
N PHE A 73 -1.11 13.10 6.75
CA PHE A 73 -2.14 13.48 5.77
C PHE A 73 -3.55 13.44 6.36
N VAL A 74 -3.89 12.40 7.14
CA VAL A 74 -5.19 12.29 7.82
C VAL A 74 -5.41 13.46 8.78
N VAL A 75 -4.40 13.82 9.57
CA VAL A 75 -4.47 14.96 10.50
C VAL A 75 -4.68 16.25 9.73
N VAL A 76 -3.87 16.53 8.70
CA VAL A 76 -4.00 17.75 7.88
C VAL A 76 -5.36 17.81 7.20
N GLY A 77 -5.88 16.69 6.69
CA GLY A 77 -7.21 16.63 6.06
C GLY A 77 -8.37 16.79 7.04
N SER A 78 -8.16 16.55 8.34
CA SER A 78 -9.19 16.69 9.37
C SER A 78 -9.30 18.11 9.94
N VAL A 79 -8.22 18.91 9.85
CA VAL A 79 -8.19 20.29 10.36
C VAL A 79 -9.28 21.19 9.75
N PRO A 80 -9.52 21.18 8.42
CA PRO A 80 -10.56 22.01 7.82
C PRO A 80 -11.97 21.76 8.37
N LEU A 81 -12.27 20.55 8.84
CA LEU A 81 -13.59 20.19 9.39
C LEU A 81 -13.91 20.88 10.71
N LEU A 82 -12.90 21.40 11.41
CA LEU A 82 -13.11 22.15 12.66
C LEU A 82 -13.74 23.52 12.43
N VAL A 83 -13.72 24.01 11.19
CA VAL A 83 -14.10 25.37 10.83
C VAL A 83 -15.23 25.33 9.81
N ALA A 84 -16.28 26.11 10.06
CA ALA A 84 -17.32 26.38 9.08
C ALA A 84 -17.03 27.71 8.38
N VAL A 85 -17.13 27.71 7.05
CA VAL A 85 -17.00 28.90 6.21
C VAL A 85 -18.38 29.24 5.65
N GLY A 86 -18.87 30.44 5.92
CA GLY A 86 -20.16 30.94 5.45
C GLY A 86 -21.01 31.60 6.54
N GLY A 87 -21.65 32.72 6.17
CA GLY A 87 -22.44 33.57 7.07
C GLY A 87 -21.66 34.78 7.59
N ASP A 88 -22.19 35.39 8.65
CA ASP A 88 -21.55 36.48 9.42
C ASP A 88 -21.34 36.01 10.88
N PRO A 89 -20.10 35.85 11.38
CA PRO A 89 -18.82 36.07 10.69
C PRO A 89 -18.51 34.99 9.63
N LEU A 90 -17.69 35.37 8.64
CA LEU A 90 -17.31 34.52 7.50
C LEU A 90 -16.67 33.17 7.90
N VAL A 91 -15.96 33.16 9.04
CA VAL A 91 -15.25 31.99 9.58
C VAL A 91 -15.66 31.80 11.03
N ARG A 92 -16.18 30.61 11.36
CA ARG A 92 -16.59 30.25 12.72
C ARG A 92 -16.22 28.81 13.05
N TRP A 93 -16.09 28.50 14.33
CA TRP A 93 -15.94 27.12 14.78
C TRP A 93 -17.21 26.32 14.44
N ALA A 94 -17.03 25.17 13.82
CA ALA A 94 -18.14 24.27 13.53
C ALA A 94 -18.54 23.54 14.82
N PRO A 95 -19.79 23.64 15.31
CA PRO A 95 -20.22 22.99 16.55
C PRO A 95 -20.08 21.46 16.48
N GLU A 96 -20.31 20.87 15.30
CA GLU A 96 -20.11 19.44 15.03
C GLU A 96 -18.72 19.12 14.44
N GLY A 97 -17.84 20.12 14.31
CA GLY A 97 -16.58 20.00 13.59
C GLY A 97 -15.61 19.02 14.24
N LEU A 98 -15.56 18.99 15.57
CA LEU A 98 -14.74 18.02 16.31
C LEU A 98 -15.20 16.59 16.06
N GLY A 99 -16.51 16.34 16.11
CA GLY A 99 -17.11 15.03 15.86
C GLY A 99 -16.84 14.55 14.43
N GLN A 100 -17.02 15.42 13.44
CA GLN A 100 -16.74 15.12 12.03
C GLN A 100 -15.24 14.88 11.77
N ALA A 101 -14.37 15.69 12.36
CA ALA A 101 -12.92 15.52 12.28
C ALA A 101 -12.47 14.19 12.90
N ALA A 102 -12.99 13.86 14.09
CA ALA A 102 -12.70 12.58 14.76
C ALA A 102 -13.22 11.38 13.96
N ALA A 103 -14.42 11.48 13.40
CA ALA A 103 -15.01 10.46 12.53
C ALA A 103 -14.18 10.23 11.26
N LEU A 104 -13.75 11.30 10.59
CA LEU A 104 -12.88 11.23 9.42
C LEU A 104 -11.53 10.60 9.78
N ALA A 105 -10.89 11.08 10.85
CA ALA A 105 -9.60 10.60 11.29
C ALA A 105 -9.66 9.11 11.68
N GLY A 106 -10.68 8.72 12.45
CA GLY A 106 -10.91 7.33 12.84
C GLY A 106 -11.11 6.41 11.64
N ARG A 107 -12.05 6.76 10.74
CA ARG A 107 -12.32 5.97 9.52
C ARG A 107 -11.08 5.87 8.63
N GLY A 108 -10.40 6.99 8.39
CA GLY A 108 -9.18 7.04 7.58
C GLY A 108 -8.07 6.16 8.18
N THR A 109 -7.88 6.21 9.50
CA THR A 109 -6.87 5.40 10.20
C THR A 109 -7.22 3.91 10.14
N ALA A 110 -8.49 3.54 10.33
CA ALA A 110 -8.94 2.15 10.26
C ALA A 110 -8.74 1.56 8.86
N ALA A 111 -9.18 2.28 7.81
CA ALA A 111 -8.99 1.86 6.43
C ALA A 111 -7.50 1.76 6.06
N LEU A 112 -6.67 2.70 6.53
CA LEU A 112 -5.23 2.68 6.35
C LEU A 112 -4.58 1.43 6.96
N LEU A 113 -4.94 1.07 8.20
CA LEU A 113 -4.42 -0.14 8.84
C LEU A 113 -4.78 -1.40 8.05
N CYS A 114 -6.00 -1.48 7.51
CA CYS A 114 -6.43 -2.60 6.67
C CYS A 114 -5.67 -2.66 5.34
N LEU A 115 -5.37 -1.50 4.73
CA LEU A 115 -4.56 -1.44 3.52
C LEU A 115 -3.10 -1.86 3.79
N ILE A 116 -2.54 -1.43 4.92
CA ILE A 116 -1.20 -1.86 5.37
C ILE A 116 -1.18 -3.36 5.64
N LEU A 117 -2.25 -3.92 6.22
CA LEU A 117 -2.40 -5.37 6.38
C LEU A 117 -2.31 -6.11 5.05
N PHE A 118 -2.98 -5.63 4.01
CA PHE A 118 -2.86 -6.24 2.67
C PHE A 118 -1.44 -6.09 2.12
N ALA A 119 -0.91 -4.87 2.11
CA ALA A 119 0.39 -4.54 1.56
C ALA A 119 1.55 -5.27 2.25
N ALA A 120 1.48 -5.45 3.57
CA ALA A 120 2.50 -6.13 4.36
C ALA A 120 2.35 -7.66 4.38
N SER A 121 1.24 -8.22 3.86
CA SER A 121 1.02 -9.67 3.82
C SER A 121 1.10 -10.27 2.42
N THR A 122 0.99 -9.45 1.37
CA THR A 122 0.84 -9.90 -0.03
C THR A 122 1.81 -9.17 -0.95
N PRO A 123 2.90 -9.83 -1.40
CA PRO A 123 3.81 -9.25 -2.37
C PRO A 123 3.10 -8.95 -3.70
N LEU A 124 3.44 -7.84 -4.35
CA LEU A 124 2.80 -7.44 -5.60
C LEU A 124 3.09 -8.46 -6.72
N ALA A 125 4.28 -9.06 -6.72
CA ALA A 125 4.66 -10.14 -7.63
C ALA A 125 3.73 -11.38 -7.55
N ASP A 126 3.13 -11.64 -6.38
CA ASP A 126 2.17 -12.73 -6.21
C ASP A 126 0.74 -12.29 -6.60
N ALA A 127 0.41 -11.01 -6.44
CA ALA A 127 -0.93 -10.49 -6.70
C ALA A 127 -1.19 -10.27 -8.21
N LEU A 128 -0.24 -9.65 -8.93
CA LEU A 128 -0.45 -9.22 -10.33
C LEU A 128 -0.85 -10.35 -11.28
N PRO A 129 -0.17 -11.52 -11.31
CA PRO A 129 -0.52 -12.58 -12.25
C PRO A 129 -1.92 -13.17 -12.00
N ARG A 130 -2.46 -13.00 -10.78
CA ARG A 130 -3.79 -13.51 -10.41
C ARG A 130 -4.91 -12.55 -10.80
N LEU A 131 -4.59 -11.30 -11.14
CA LEU A 131 -5.57 -10.34 -11.65
C LEU A 131 -6.12 -10.74 -13.03
N GLU A 132 -5.39 -11.54 -13.80
CA GLU A 132 -5.87 -12.10 -15.07
C GLU A 132 -7.11 -12.96 -14.88
N ARG A 133 -7.16 -13.75 -13.80
CA ARG A 133 -8.33 -14.55 -13.43
C ARG A 133 -9.54 -13.69 -13.02
N LEU A 134 -9.32 -12.41 -12.70
CA LEU A 134 -10.35 -11.42 -12.39
C LEU A 134 -10.77 -10.60 -13.62
N GLY A 135 -10.30 -10.95 -14.82
CA GLY A 135 -10.68 -10.30 -16.07
C GLY A 135 -9.74 -9.16 -16.49
N VAL A 136 -8.63 -8.93 -15.79
CA VAL A 136 -7.62 -7.94 -16.23
C VAL A 136 -6.86 -8.52 -17.43
N PRO A 137 -6.69 -7.77 -18.55
CA PRO A 137 -5.94 -8.26 -19.71
C PRO A 137 -4.49 -8.60 -19.37
N ALA A 138 -3.98 -9.72 -19.91
CA ALA A 138 -2.61 -10.18 -19.66
C ALA A 138 -1.54 -9.12 -19.98
N ALA A 139 -1.73 -8.32 -21.03
CA ALA A 139 -0.81 -7.22 -21.35
C ALA A 139 -0.64 -6.21 -20.19
N VAL A 140 -1.71 -5.95 -19.43
CA VAL A 140 -1.68 -5.01 -18.29
C VAL A 140 -0.91 -5.60 -17.12
N THR A 141 -1.17 -6.88 -16.79
CA THR A 141 -0.48 -7.59 -15.69
C THR A 141 1.00 -7.81 -16.01
N GLU A 142 1.33 -8.12 -17.26
CA GLU A 142 2.71 -8.23 -17.75
C GLU A 142 3.48 -6.92 -17.65
N VAL A 143 2.91 -5.81 -18.14
CA VAL A 143 3.53 -4.48 -18.02
C VAL A 143 3.68 -4.10 -16.55
N ALA A 144 2.66 -4.33 -15.71
CA ALA A 144 2.75 -4.05 -14.28
C ALA A 144 3.86 -4.87 -13.60
N ALA A 145 4.02 -6.14 -13.95
CA ALA A 145 5.08 -7.00 -13.40
C ALA A 145 6.48 -6.53 -13.85
N LEU A 146 6.62 -6.11 -15.10
CA LEU A 146 7.86 -5.51 -15.61
C LEU A 146 8.19 -4.18 -14.92
N VAL A 147 7.19 -3.30 -14.76
CA VAL A 147 7.33 -2.04 -14.03
C VAL A 147 7.77 -2.29 -12.59
N TYR A 148 7.13 -3.25 -11.90
CA TYR A 148 7.52 -3.64 -10.55
C TYR A 148 8.98 -4.11 -10.48
N ARG A 149 9.41 -4.98 -11.41
CA ARG A 149 10.81 -5.43 -11.49
C ARG A 149 11.78 -4.27 -11.75
N LEU A 150 11.46 -3.41 -12.72
CA LEU A 150 12.29 -2.27 -13.08
C LEU A 150 12.35 -1.23 -11.97
N LEU A 151 11.29 -1.08 -11.16
CA LEU A 151 11.26 -0.15 -10.03
C LEU A 151 12.39 -0.44 -9.04
N PHE A 152 12.59 -1.68 -8.62
CA PHE A 152 13.68 -2.01 -7.68
C PHE A 152 15.06 -1.84 -8.32
N LEU A 153 15.21 -2.24 -9.58
CA LEU A 153 16.48 -2.10 -10.31
C LEU A 153 16.86 -0.62 -10.50
N LEU A 154 15.88 0.25 -10.78
CA LEU A 154 16.09 1.69 -10.90
C LEU A 154 16.28 2.34 -9.53
N LEU A 155 15.60 1.86 -8.48
CA LEU A 155 15.79 2.33 -7.11
C LEU A 155 17.22 2.07 -6.62
N GLU A 156 17.76 0.88 -6.87
CA GLU A 156 19.16 0.56 -6.56
C GLU A 156 20.12 1.51 -7.29
N THR A 157 19.87 1.73 -8.58
CA THR A 157 20.67 2.67 -9.39
C THR A 157 20.58 4.09 -8.86
N ALA A 158 19.40 4.52 -8.43
CA ALA A 158 19.18 5.83 -7.83
C ALA A 158 19.96 5.97 -6.51
N CYS A 159 19.97 4.95 -5.67
CA CYS A 159 20.77 4.94 -4.44
C CYS A 159 22.26 5.06 -4.76
N THR A 160 22.80 4.24 -5.67
CA THR A 160 24.23 4.29 -6.05
C THR A 160 24.64 5.65 -6.62
N VAL A 161 23.82 6.22 -7.53
CA VAL A 161 24.09 7.55 -8.09
C VAL A 161 24.02 8.63 -7.00
N ARG A 162 23.07 8.52 -6.07
CA ARG A 162 22.92 9.47 -4.95
C ARG A 162 24.14 9.44 -4.05
N GLU A 163 24.65 8.26 -3.71
CA GLU A 163 25.86 8.09 -2.91
C GLU A 163 27.09 8.70 -3.61
N ALA A 164 27.25 8.45 -4.91
CA ALA A 164 28.33 9.05 -5.71
C ALA A 164 28.23 10.59 -5.76
N GLN A 165 27.03 11.15 -5.90
CA GLN A 165 26.79 12.59 -5.86
C GLN A 165 27.06 13.18 -4.47
N ALA A 166 26.70 12.48 -3.40
CA ALA A 166 26.97 12.89 -2.03
C ALA A 166 28.48 12.97 -1.74
N GLY A 167 29.26 12.00 -2.22
CA GLY A 167 30.73 12.02 -2.14
C GLY A 167 31.38 13.19 -2.90
N ARG A 168 30.67 13.80 -3.87
CA ARG A 168 31.09 14.98 -4.62
C ARG A 168 30.45 16.28 -4.11
N LEU A 169 30.03 16.30 -2.84
CA LEU A 169 29.43 17.47 -2.19
C LEU A 169 28.09 17.94 -2.84
N GLY A 170 27.38 17.04 -3.53
CA GLY A 170 26.19 17.37 -4.32
C GLY A 170 24.99 17.90 -3.52
N PHE A 171 24.84 17.49 -2.26
CA PHE A 171 23.67 17.82 -1.42
C PHE A 171 23.96 18.87 -0.34
N ARG A 172 24.97 19.74 -0.55
CA ARG A 172 25.37 20.75 0.45
C ARG A 172 24.46 21.98 0.52
N SER A 173 23.83 22.35 -0.59
CA SER A 173 22.96 23.53 -0.68
C SER A 173 21.68 23.18 -1.43
N TRP A 174 20.64 24.00 -1.30
CA TRP A 174 19.42 23.84 -2.08
C TRP A 174 19.69 23.82 -3.59
N ARG A 175 20.52 24.74 -4.09
CA ARG A 175 20.88 24.83 -5.52
C ARG A 175 21.60 23.56 -6.02
N THR A 176 22.60 23.08 -5.27
CA THR A 176 23.32 21.86 -5.66
C THR A 176 22.43 20.63 -5.56
N THR A 177 21.53 20.58 -4.57
CA THR A 177 20.55 19.51 -4.40
C THR A 177 19.63 19.40 -5.60
N TYR A 178 19.02 20.51 -6.05
CA TYR A 178 18.17 20.50 -7.24
C TYR A 178 18.93 20.03 -8.50
N ARG A 179 20.15 20.52 -8.70
CA ARG A 179 21.00 20.09 -9.83
C ARG A 179 21.35 18.60 -9.77
N CYS A 180 21.64 18.07 -8.58
CA CYS A 180 21.94 16.65 -8.39
C CYS A 180 20.71 15.78 -8.62
N VAL A 181 19.54 16.17 -8.09
CA VAL A 181 18.28 15.45 -8.32
C VAL A 181 17.89 15.48 -9.80
N ALA A 182 18.01 16.62 -10.48
CA ALA A 182 17.71 16.72 -11.90
C ALA A 182 18.64 15.85 -12.76
N SER A 183 19.95 15.88 -12.49
CA SER A 183 20.91 15.03 -13.23
C SER A 183 20.72 13.55 -12.94
N GLN A 184 20.38 13.18 -11.70
CA GLN A 184 20.00 11.81 -11.34
C GLN A 184 18.74 11.36 -12.09
N ALA A 185 17.68 12.18 -12.12
CA ALA A 185 16.45 11.87 -12.84
C ALA A 185 16.69 11.68 -14.34
N ALA A 186 17.48 12.55 -14.97
CA ALA A 186 17.85 12.43 -16.38
C ALA A 186 18.63 11.14 -16.67
N ALA A 187 19.61 10.80 -15.82
CA ALA A 187 20.40 9.59 -15.97
C ALA A 187 19.55 8.31 -15.82
N ILE A 188 18.64 8.28 -14.83
CA ILE A 188 17.71 7.16 -14.61
C ILE A 188 16.74 7.04 -15.79
N PHE A 189 16.22 8.16 -16.29
CA PHE A 189 15.30 8.18 -17.43
C PHE A 189 15.94 7.58 -18.67
N VAL A 190 17.11 8.08 -19.10
CA VAL A 190 17.82 7.54 -20.28
C VAL A 190 18.21 6.09 -20.06
N GLY A 191 18.76 5.76 -18.89
CA GLY A 191 19.15 4.39 -18.56
C GLY A 191 17.97 3.40 -18.53
N SER A 192 16.74 3.86 -18.26
CA SER A 192 15.55 3.02 -18.30
C SER A 192 15.20 2.55 -19.71
N PHE A 193 15.39 3.39 -20.74
CA PHE A 193 15.19 3.01 -22.14
C PHE A 193 16.24 2.00 -22.61
N ASP A 194 17.49 2.19 -22.25
CA ASP A 194 18.55 1.23 -22.58
C ASP A 194 18.30 -0.13 -21.92
N ARG A 195 17.82 -0.14 -20.67
CA ARG A 195 17.41 -1.36 -19.98
C ARG A 195 16.22 -2.04 -20.64
N ALA A 196 15.22 -1.26 -21.06
CA ALA A 196 14.06 -1.79 -21.78
C ALA A 196 14.48 -2.46 -23.10
N ARG A 197 15.34 -1.81 -23.89
CA ARG A 197 15.89 -2.37 -25.14
C ARG A 197 16.70 -3.65 -24.90
N ARG A 198 17.56 -3.66 -23.87
CA ARG A 198 18.34 -4.86 -23.51
C ARG A 198 17.44 -6.01 -23.05
N LEU A 199 16.37 -5.70 -22.30
CA LEU A 199 15.39 -6.69 -21.87
C LEU A 199 14.64 -7.27 -23.08
N GLU A 200 14.17 -6.42 -23.99
CA GLU A 200 13.50 -6.82 -25.23
C GLU A 200 14.40 -7.74 -26.07
N GLN A 201 15.66 -7.35 -26.31
CA GLN A 201 16.64 -8.16 -27.03
C GLN A 201 16.87 -9.52 -26.34
N GLY A 202 17.01 -9.52 -25.01
CA GLY A 202 17.18 -10.76 -24.24
C GLY A 202 15.96 -11.67 -24.28
N LEU A 203 14.74 -11.10 -24.32
CA LEU A 203 13.50 -11.83 -24.46
C LEU A 203 13.35 -12.39 -25.88
N ALA A 204 13.70 -11.63 -26.91
CA ALA A 204 13.68 -12.08 -28.30
C ALA A 204 14.56 -13.34 -28.50
N LEU A 205 15.75 -13.38 -27.89
CA LEU A 205 16.63 -14.55 -27.90
C LEU A 205 16.04 -15.79 -27.21
N ARG A 206 15.03 -15.61 -26.35
CA ARG A 206 14.31 -16.69 -25.65
C ARG A 206 13.00 -17.08 -26.33
N GLY A 207 12.76 -16.61 -27.56
CA GLY A 207 11.55 -16.91 -28.32
C GLY A 207 10.33 -16.12 -27.84
N TYR A 208 10.50 -14.88 -27.41
CA TYR A 208 9.38 -14.02 -27.04
C TYR A 208 8.42 -13.80 -28.21
N THR A 209 7.15 -14.16 -28.01
CA THR A 209 6.08 -14.10 -29.02
C THR A 209 5.08 -12.96 -28.77
N GLY A 210 5.46 -11.97 -27.95
CA GLY A 210 4.56 -10.86 -27.57
C GLY A 210 3.73 -11.10 -26.30
N SER A 211 3.95 -12.21 -25.59
CA SER A 211 3.38 -12.45 -24.25
C SER A 211 4.39 -13.09 -23.30
N LEU A 212 4.44 -12.61 -22.07
CA LEU A 212 5.27 -13.13 -20.99
C LEU A 212 4.47 -14.15 -20.15
N ARG A 213 4.37 -15.37 -20.66
CA ARG A 213 3.74 -16.48 -19.91
C ARG A 213 4.66 -16.96 -18.79
N VAL A 214 4.39 -16.52 -17.56
CA VAL A 214 5.10 -16.97 -16.37
C VAL A 214 4.26 -18.02 -15.64
N GLN A 215 4.87 -19.16 -15.32
CA GLN A 215 4.21 -20.17 -14.49
C GLN A 215 4.11 -19.67 -13.05
N VAL A 216 2.89 -19.33 -12.63
CA VAL A 216 2.59 -18.94 -11.26
C VAL A 216 2.42 -20.21 -10.44
N GLN A 217 3.15 -20.32 -9.33
CA GLN A 217 2.92 -21.43 -8.40
C GLN A 217 1.50 -21.36 -7.86
N GLU A 218 0.73 -22.42 -8.12
CA GLU A 218 -0.61 -22.56 -7.56
C GLU A 218 -0.50 -22.76 -6.05
N ARG A 219 -1.29 -21.98 -5.31
CA ARG A 219 -1.38 -22.08 -3.86
C ARG A 219 -2.81 -22.50 -3.55
N PRO A 220 -3.03 -23.67 -2.91
CA PRO A 220 -4.39 -24.13 -2.63
C PRO A 220 -5.09 -23.15 -1.69
N LEU A 221 -6.41 -23.02 -1.86
CA LEU A 221 -7.25 -22.23 -0.97
C LEU A 221 -7.47 -22.98 0.35
N SER A 222 -7.14 -22.34 1.45
CA SER A 222 -7.46 -22.80 2.80
C SER A 222 -8.90 -22.41 3.15
N VAL A 223 -9.83 -23.35 2.93
CA VAL A 223 -11.23 -23.22 3.36
C VAL A 223 -11.38 -22.72 4.81
N PRO A 224 -10.66 -23.25 5.83
CA PRO A 224 -10.84 -22.77 7.20
C PRO A 224 -10.43 -21.30 7.36
N PHE A 225 -9.42 -20.82 6.63
CA PHE A 225 -9.03 -19.42 6.69
C PHE A 225 -10.03 -18.50 5.98
N VAL A 226 -10.59 -18.94 4.85
CA VAL A 226 -11.65 -18.19 4.15
C VAL A 226 -12.87 -18.04 5.06
N VAL A 227 -13.32 -19.14 5.67
CA VAL A 227 -14.46 -19.15 6.59
C VAL A 227 -14.17 -18.27 7.81
N ALA A 228 -12.99 -18.42 8.43
CA ALA A 228 -12.61 -17.58 9.57
C ALA A 228 -12.54 -16.08 9.21
N SER A 229 -12.05 -15.74 8.01
CA SER A 229 -11.97 -14.35 7.54
C SER A 229 -13.36 -13.77 7.29
N ALA A 230 -14.24 -14.52 6.63
CA ALA A 230 -15.63 -14.10 6.39
C ALA A 230 -16.40 -13.95 7.71
N ALA A 231 -16.24 -14.91 8.63
CA ALA A 231 -16.85 -14.87 9.96
C ALA A 231 -16.34 -13.66 10.77
N LEU A 232 -15.05 -13.35 10.71
CA LEU A 232 -14.49 -12.18 11.39
C LEU A 232 -15.06 -10.87 10.84
N VAL A 233 -15.12 -10.71 9.51
CA VAL A 233 -15.71 -9.51 8.89
C VAL A 233 -17.19 -9.40 9.26
N ALA A 234 -17.95 -10.50 9.20
CA ALA A 234 -19.36 -10.52 9.59
C ALA A 234 -19.55 -10.19 11.07
N ALA A 235 -18.70 -10.70 11.96
CA ALA A 235 -18.73 -10.38 13.39
C ALA A 235 -18.43 -8.90 13.65
N VAL A 236 -17.48 -8.29 12.93
CA VAL A 236 -17.19 -6.86 13.02
C VAL A 236 -18.39 -6.02 12.55
N VAL A 237 -19.02 -6.40 11.44
CA VAL A 237 -20.22 -5.73 10.94
C VAL A 237 -21.37 -5.85 11.95
N ALA A 238 -21.67 -7.05 12.43
CA ALA A 238 -22.75 -7.30 13.37
C ALA A 238 -22.53 -6.57 14.70
N THR A 239 -21.34 -6.65 15.29
CA THR A 239 -21.02 -5.93 16.53
C THR A 239 -21.10 -4.43 16.36
N THR A 240 -20.66 -3.90 15.22
CA THR A 240 -20.78 -2.46 14.93
C THR A 240 -22.25 -2.04 14.81
N LEU A 241 -23.08 -2.80 14.11
CA LEU A 241 -24.51 -2.47 13.94
C LEU A 241 -25.33 -2.62 15.23
N VAL A 242 -24.94 -3.52 16.13
CA VAL A 242 -25.60 -3.68 17.44
C VAL A 242 -25.25 -2.55 18.41
N LEU A 243 -24.04 -1.99 18.28
CA LEU A 243 -23.53 -0.93 19.15
C LEU A 243 -23.73 0.50 18.59
N ALA A 244 -24.18 0.62 17.34
CA ALA A 244 -24.48 1.88 16.67
C ALA A 244 -25.90 2.37 16.99
#